data_AF-A0A2R6GE04-F1
#
_entry.id   AF-A0A2R6GE04-F1
#
_cell.length_a   1.000
_cell.length_b   1.000
_cell.length_c   1.000
_cell.angle_alpha   90.00
_cell.angle_beta   90.00
_cell.angle_gamma   90.00
#
_symmetry.space_group_name_H-M   'P 1'
#
loop_
_entity.id
_entity.type
_entity.pdbx_description
1 polymer ?
#
loop_
_entity_poly.entity_id
_entity_poly.type
_entity_poly.pdbx_seq_one_letter_code
_entity_poly.pdbx_strand_id
1 'polypeptide(L)'
;MSPIHLLELNRAVPGGRVEMFAVTDGDYPGGWFYRFQYYAPDNRAILRYDNAHDDDLGKHHRHIHAGEDTEIDFDGIVLHVARFGRN
;
A
#
# COMPACT_ATOMS: atom_id res chain seq x y z
N MET A 1 4.82 -9.58 -24.57
CA MET A 1 4.97 -8.92 -23.26
C MET A 1 3.59 -8.52 -22.81
N SER A 2 3.16 -8.93 -21.62
CA SER A 2 1.90 -8.45 -21.03
C SER A 2 2.01 -6.94 -20.74
N PRO A 3 0.92 -6.17 -20.80
CA PRO A 3 0.94 -4.77 -20.42
C PRO A 3 1.42 -4.62 -18.97
N ILE A 4 2.39 -3.73 -18.74
CA ILE A 4 2.71 -3.29 -17.38
C ILE A 4 1.55 -2.40 -16.95
N HIS A 5 0.82 -2.83 -15.92
CA HIS A 5 -0.17 -1.97 -15.29
C HIS A 5 0.54 -1.23 -14.16
N LEU A 6 0.69 0.08 -14.31
CA LEU A 6 1.31 0.96 -13.33
C LEU A 6 0.23 1.86 -12.70
N LEU A 7 0.21 1.87 -11.38
CA LEU A 7 -0.42 2.90 -10.58
C LEU A 7 0.70 3.71 -9.93
N GLU A 8 0.74 5.02 -10.21
CA GLU A 8 1.60 5.96 -9.50
C GLU A 8 0.79 7.22 -9.19
N LEU A 9 0.75 7.57 -7.91
CA LEU A 9 0.04 8.74 -7.41
C LEU A 9 0.84 9.36 -6.26
N ASN A 10 1.09 10.66 -6.35
CA ASN A 10 1.52 11.47 -5.22
C ASN A 10 0.61 12.69 -5.16
N ARG A 11 -0.17 12.81 -4.09
CA ARG A 11 -1.22 13.82 -4.00
C ARG A 11 -1.36 14.38 -2.59
N ALA A 12 -1.40 15.71 -2.48
CA ALA A 12 -1.82 16.38 -1.26
C ALA A 12 -3.32 16.13 -0.97
N VAL A 13 -3.63 15.87 0.31
CA VAL A 13 -5.00 15.67 0.82
C VAL A 13 -5.19 16.52 2.08
N PRO A 14 -6.43 16.84 2.49
CA PRO A 14 -6.64 17.45 3.80
C PRO A 14 -5.96 16.61 4.89
N GLY A 15 -5.11 17.24 5.70
CA GLY A 15 -4.35 16.54 6.75
C GLY A 15 -3.03 15.91 6.32
N GLY A 16 -2.58 16.06 5.07
CA GLY A 16 -1.24 15.65 4.65
C GLY A 16 -1.12 15.27 3.19
N ARG A 17 -0.56 14.09 2.90
CA ARG A 17 -0.47 13.56 1.52
C ARG A 17 -0.68 12.05 1.47
N VAL A 18 -1.01 11.59 0.28
CA VAL A 18 -1.10 10.19 -0.08
C VAL A 18 -0.11 9.87 -1.20
N GLU A 19 0.64 8.80 -1.03
CA GLU A 19 1.50 8.20 -2.05
C GLU A 19 1.02 6.79 -2.34
N MET A 20 0.83 6.45 -3.61
CA MET A 20 0.41 5.12 -4.03
C MET A 20 1.25 4.69 -5.21
N PHE A 21 1.86 3.52 -5.07
CA PHE A 21 2.59 2.83 -6.11
C PHE A 21 2.07 1.40 -6.20
N ALA A 22 1.80 0.92 -7.41
CA ALA A 22 1.62 -0.50 -7.69
C ALA A 22 2.04 -0.84 -9.12
N VAL A 23 2.70 -1.97 -9.28
CA VAL A 23 3.09 -2.51 -10.59
C VAL A 23 2.77 -4.00 -10.64
N THR A 24 2.33 -4.50 -11.80
CA THR A 24 2.17 -5.94 -11.99
C THR A 24 3.53 -6.63 -11.89
N ASP A 25 3.64 -7.57 -10.96
CA ASP A 25 4.84 -8.35 -10.70
C ASP A 25 4.41 -9.76 -10.25
N GLY A 26 4.73 -10.77 -11.07
CA GLY A 26 4.31 -12.15 -10.83
C GLY A 26 5.03 -12.83 -9.67
N ASP A 27 6.15 -12.27 -9.23
CA ASP A 27 6.93 -12.81 -8.11
C ASP A 27 6.37 -12.35 -6.75
N TYR A 28 5.44 -11.40 -6.76
CA TYR A 28 4.79 -10.87 -5.56
C TYR A 28 3.41 -11.49 -5.31
N PRO A 29 3.00 -11.64 -4.03
CA PRO A 29 1.66 -12.06 -3.66
C PRO A 29 0.57 -11.25 -4.37
N GLY A 30 -0.37 -11.97 -5.00
CA GLY A 30 -1.48 -11.35 -5.73
C GLY A 30 -1.11 -10.78 -7.11
N GLY A 31 0.14 -10.95 -7.57
CA GLY A 31 0.59 -10.50 -8.89
C GLY A 31 0.90 -9.01 -8.98
N TRP A 32 1.12 -8.35 -7.84
CA TRP A 32 1.41 -6.92 -7.74
C TRP A 32 2.51 -6.68 -6.73
N PHE A 33 3.48 -5.83 -7.06
CA PHE A 33 4.31 -5.17 -6.05
C PHE A 33 3.71 -3.79 -5.76
N TYR A 34 3.41 -3.49 -4.49
CA TYR A 34 2.76 -2.23 -4.13
C TYR A 34 3.24 -1.61 -2.82
N ARG A 35 3.04 -0.30 -2.71
CA ARG A 35 3.17 0.49 -1.49
C ARG A 35 2.18 1.66 -1.54
N PHE A 36 1.26 1.70 -0.59
CA PHE A 36 0.33 2.80 -0.37
C PHE A 36 0.62 3.43 0.98
N GLN A 37 0.70 4.76 1.06
CA GLN A 37 1.18 5.44 2.24
C GLN A 37 0.46 6.77 2.46
N TYR A 38 -0.07 6.96 3.67
CA TYR A 38 -0.50 8.26 4.17
C TYR A 38 0.61 8.88 5.00
N TYR A 39 0.79 10.18 4.82
CA TYR A 39 1.68 11.00 5.60
C TYR A 39 0.93 12.16 6.23
N ALA A 40 1.34 12.55 7.43
CA ALA A 40 0.96 13.81 8.06
C ALA A 40 1.62 15.00 7.34
N PRO A 41 1.21 16.25 7.63
CA PRO A 41 1.74 17.44 6.97
C PRO A 41 3.25 17.65 7.22
N ASP A 42 3.77 17.07 8.32
CA ASP A 42 5.17 17.08 8.72
C ASP A 42 6.00 15.93 8.09
N ASN A 43 5.43 15.22 7.11
CA ASN A 43 6.01 14.03 6.47
C ASN A 43 6.13 12.79 7.35
N ARG A 44 5.52 12.78 8.54
CA ARG A 44 5.47 11.56 9.36
C ARG A 44 4.56 10.53 8.72
N ALA A 45 5.05 9.29 8.57
CA ALA A 45 4.23 8.16 8.13
C ALA A 45 3.07 7.96 9.10
N ILE A 46 1.84 7.78 8.60
CA ILE A 46 0.64 7.49 9.41
C ILE A 46 0.21 6.04 9.23
N LEU A 47 0.00 5.65 7.97
CA LEU A 47 -0.53 4.35 7.57
C LEU A 47 0.17 3.90 6.30
N ARG A 48 0.64 2.65 6.26
CA ARG A 48 1.21 2.03 5.07
C ARG A 48 0.54 0.70 4.78
N TYR A 49 0.14 0.47 3.54
CA TYR A 49 -0.15 -0.87 3.03
C TYR A 49 0.98 -1.27 2.07
N ASP A 50 1.61 -2.43 2.25
CA ASP A 50 2.61 -2.96 1.33
C ASP A 50 2.65 -4.48 1.32
N ASN A 51 3.44 -5.03 0.41
CA ASN A 51 3.76 -6.45 0.35
C ASN A 51 5.24 -6.69 0.06
N ALA A 52 6.10 -5.76 0.50
CA ALA A 52 7.53 -5.97 0.43
C ALA A 52 7.88 -7.20 1.27
N HIS A 53 8.60 -8.15 0.65
CA HIS A 53 8.98 -9.42 1.26
C HIS A 53 9.82 -9.23 2.54
N ASP A 54 9.78 -10.25 3.40
CA ASP A 54 10.62 -10.47 4.59
C ASP A 54 10.00 -10.03 5.93
N ASP A 55 8.81 -10.55 6.24
CA ASP A 55 8.23 -10.49 7.59
C ASP A 55 7.44 -11.79 7.90
N ASP A 56 7.43 -12.21 9.17
CA ASP A 56 6.63 -13.32 9.70
C ASP A 56 5.12 -12.96 9.74
N LEU A 57 4.80 -11.70 9.50
CA LEU A 57 3.46 -11.11 9.61
C LEU A 57 2.48 -11.56 8.52
N GLY A 58 2.96 -12.06 7.38
CA GLY A 58 2.11 -12.49 6.27
C GLY A 58 2.60 -11.98 4.92
N LYS A 59 1.70 -11.93 3.93
CA LYS A 59 2.05 -11.51 2.55
C LYS A 59 1.69 -10.06 2.23
N HIS A 60 0.77 -9.49 2.99
CA HIS A 60 0.20 -8.18 2.77
C HIS A 60 0.07 -7.49 4.12
N HIS A 61 0.71 -6.35 4.27
CA HIS A 61 0.92 -5.72 5.57
C HIS A 61 0.18 -4.41 5.66
N ARG A 62 -0.29 -4.12 6.88
CA ARG A 62 -0.76 -2.81 7.30
C ARG A 62 0.09 -2.32 8.46
N HIS A 63 0.80 -1.23 8.22
CA HIS A 63 1.64 -0.56 9.21
C HIS A 63 0.93 0.70 9.72
N ILE A 64 0.88 0.89 11.03
CA ILE A 64 0.38 2.12 11.66
C ILE A 64 1.48 2.73 12.50
N HIS A 65 1.70 4.04 12.39
CA HIS A 65 2.75 4.75 13.13
C HIS A 65 2.77 4.51 14.65
N ALA A 66 1.60 4.41 15.27
CA ALA A 66 1.44 4.21 16.71
C ALA A 66 0.63 2.93 16.98
N GLY A 67 1.03 1.83 16.36
CA GLY A 67 0.36 0.54 16.51
C GLY A 67 1.22 -0.63 16.09
N GLU A 68 0.62 -1.81 16.15
CA GLU A 68 1.21 -3.05 15.67
C GLU A 68 0.93 -3.21 14.17
N ASP A 69 1.93 -3.72 13.47
CA ASP A 69 1.77 -4.12 12.08
C ASP A 69 0.88 -5.37 12.04
N THR A 70 0.01 -5.43 11.02
CA THR A 70 -0.99 -6.51 10.89
C THR A 70 -1.02 -7.08 9.47
N GLU A 71 -1.28 -8.38 9.35
CA GLU A 71 -1.68 -8.96 8.06
C GLU A 71 -3.03 -8.38 7.62
N ILE A 72 -3.20 -8.18 6.31
CA ILE A 72 -4.47 -7.76 5.71
C ILE A 72 -4.82 -8.59 4.48
N ASP A 73 -6.08 -8.94 4.34
CA ASP A 73 -6.55 -9.66 3.14
C ASP A 73 -6.33 -8.87 1.84
N PHE A 74 -6.06 -9.61 0.77
CA PHE A 74 -5.85 -9.09 -0.58
C PHE A 74 -6.77 -9.79 -1.59
N ASP A 75 -7.83 -9.10 -1.99
CA ASP A 75 -8.80 -9.55 -3.01
C ASP A 75 -8.55 -8.89 -4.39
N GLY A 76 -7.37 -8.31 -4.59
CA GLY A 76 -6.98 -7.62 -5.81
C GLY A 76 -6.79 -6.11 -5.64
N ILE A 77 -6.01 -5.52 -6.56
CA ILE A 77 -5.48 -4.16 -6.40
C ILE A 77 -6.57 -3.09 -6.28
N VAL A 78 -7.68 -3.21 -7.02
CA VAL A 78 -8.78 -2.23 -6.99
C VAL A 78 -9.46 -2.19 -5.63
N LEU A 79 -9.76 -3.36 -5.04
CA LEU A 79 -10.35 -3.46 -3.71
C LEU A 79 -9.35 -2.99 -2.64
N HIS A 80 -8.07 -3.25 -2.84
CA HIS A 80 -7.01 -2.82 -1.93
C HIS A 80 -6.87 -1.29 -1.90
N VAL A 81 -6.91 -0.62 -3.08
CA VAL A 81 -6.96 0.85 -3.20
C VAL A 81 -8.21 1.42 -2.52
N ALA A 82 -9.38 0.82 -2.74
CA ALA A 82 -10.63 1.27 -2.12
C ALA A 82 -10.67 1.06 -0.60
N ARG A 83 -10.02 0.00 -0.09
CA ARG A 83 -9.84 -0.22 1.36
C ARG A 83 -8.91 0.83 1.95
N PHE A 84 -7.80 1.11 1.29
CA PHE A 84 -6.83 2.10 1.73
C PHE A 84 -7.45 3.50 1.83
N GLY A 85 -8.21 3.93 0.82
CA GLY A 85 -8.86 5.25 0.75
C GLY A 85 -10.03 5.49 1.72
N ARG A 86 -10.42 4.49 2.52
CA ARG A 86 -11.48 4.59 3.54
C ARG A 86 -10.95 4.80 4.97
N ASN A 87 -9.63 4.87 5.14
CA ASN A 87 -9.00 5.17 6.43
C ASN A 87 -8.91 6.68 6.67
#